data_AF-X0T6X4-F1
#
_entry.id   AF-X0T6X4-F1
#
_cell.length_a   1.000
_cell.length_b   1.000
_cell.length_c   1.000
_cell.angle_alpha   90.00
_cell.angle_beta   90.00
_cell.angle_gamma   90.00
#
_symmetry.space_group_name_H-M   'P 1'
#
loop_
_entity.id
_entity.type
_entity.pdbx_description
1 polymer ?
#
loop_
_entity_poly.entity_id
_entity_poly.type
_entity_poly.pdbx_seq_one_letter_code
_entity_poly.pdbx_strand_id
1 'polypeptide(L)' 'NEEIMRDIRKDLNIGTVTSIAGSPKGIRAKKKIAELLDINIRSVDLFKSQFD' A
#
# COMPACT_ATOMS: atom_id res chain seq x y z
N ASN A 1 6.06 4.72 18.26
CA ASN A 1 4.77 4.10 18.63
C ASN A 1 4.15 3.40 17.44
N GLU A 2 4.51 2.13 17.22
CA GLU A 2 3.91 1.29 16.16
C GLU A 2 2.40 1.12 16.34
N GLU A 3 1.92 1.09 17.59
CA GLU A 3 0.51 0.98 17.93
C GLU A 3 -0.35 2.09 17.31
N ILE A 4 0.10 3.34 17.36
CA ILE A 4 -0.59 4.48 16.74
C ILE A 4 -0.58 4.34 15.20
N MET A 5 0.56 3.92 14.64
CA MET A 5 0.70 3.76 13.19
C MET A 5 -0.11 2.58 12.64
N ARG A 6 -0.40 1.57 13.46
CA ARG A 6 -1.18 0.39 13.06
C ARG A 6 -2.59 0.78 12.67
N ASP A 7 -3.24 1.62 13.48
CA ASP A 7 -4.62 2.04 13.24
C ASP A 7 -4.70 2.99 12.04
N ILE A 8 -3.78 3.96 11.95
CA ILE A 8 -3.66 4.85 10.78
C ILE A 8 -3.46 4.05 9.48
N ARG A 9 -2.58 3.04 9.49
CA ARG A 9 -2.34 2.16 8.35
C ARG A 9 -3.57 1.34 7.99
N LYS A 10 -4.32 0.86 8.98
CA LYS A 10 -5.56 0.14 8.77
C LYS A 10 -6.62 1.04 8.11
N ASP A 11 -6.81 2.25 8.62
CA ASP A 11 -7.81 3.20 8.15
C ASP A 11 -7.51 3.69 6.74
N LEU A 12 -6.25 4.03 6.47
CA LEU A 12 -5.75 4.42 5.15
C LEU A 12 -5.48 3.22 4.23
N ASN A 13 -5.71 2.01 4.74
CA ASN A 13 -5.56 0.77 4.02
C ASN A 13 -4.13 0.59 3.44
N ILE A 14 -3.13 1.08 4.16
CA ILE A 14 -1.71 0.98 3.86
C ILE A 14 -1.21 -0.29 4.55
N GLY A 15 -0.73 -1.29 3.81
CA GLY A 15 -0.26 -2.54 4.42
C GLY A 15 0.71 -2.34 5.59
N THR A 16 0.69 -3.28 6.54
CA THR A 16 1.60 -3.34 7.70
C THR A 16 2.76 -4.31 7.45
N VAL A 17 3.85 -4.17 8.22
CA VAL A 17 5.01 -5.08 8.14
C VAL A 17 4.59 -6.52 8.43
N THR A 18 3.89 -6.71 9.54
CA THR A 18 3.20 -7.96 9.85
C THR A 18 1.92 -8.03 9.03
N SER A 19 1.88 -9.02 8.15
CA SER A 19 0.80 -9.25 7.21
C SER A 19 -0.49 -9.70 7.91
N ILE A 20 -1.49 -8.82 8.00
CA ILE A 20 -2.82 -9.18 8.53
C ILE A 20 -3.65 -9.85 7.42
N ALA A 21 -4.47 -10.85 7.76
CA ALA A 21 -5.39 -11.47 6.79
C ALA A 21 -6.35 -10.41 6.22
N GLY A 22 -6.56 -10.41 4.91
CA GLY A 22 -7.40 -9.41 4.23
C GLY A 22 -6.78 -8.01 4.06
N SER A 23 -5.66 -7.71 4.74
CA SER A 23 -4.93 -6.46 4.52
C SER A 23 -4.22 -6.43 3.16
N PRO A 24 -4.04 -5.25 2.55
CA PRO A 24 -3.34 -5.12 1.28
C PRO A 24 -1.86 -5.45 1.44
N LYS A 25 -1.35 -6.26 0.49
CA LYS A 25 0.02 -6.75 0.46
C LYS A 25 0.61 -6.57 -0.93
N GLY A 26 1.94 -6.56 -1.03
CA GLY A 26 2.66 -6.50 -2.30
C GLY A 26 2.22 -5.31 -3.15
N ILE A 27 1.84 -5.57 -4.40
CA ILE A 27 1.48 -4.52 -5.36
C ILE A 27 0.28 -3.68 -4.93
N ARG A 28 -0.69 -4.30 -4.23
CA ARG A 28 -1.89 -3.60 -3.74
C ARG A 28 -1.55 -2.58 -2.66
N ALA A 29 -0.61 -2.90 -1.77
CA ALA A 29 -0.13 -1.96 -0.77
C ALA A 29 0.64 -0.80 -1.41
N LYS A 30 1.55 -1.11 -2.34
CA LYS A 30 2.33 -0.11 -3.07
C LYS A 30 1.45 0.86 -3.86
N LYS A 31 0.42 0.36 -4.54
CA LYS A 31 -0.54 1.20 -5.28
C LYS A 31 -1.21 2.23 -4.37
N LYS A 32 -1.70 1.82 -3.19
CA LYS A 32 -2.34 2.74 -2.25
C LYS A 32 -1.38 3.74 -1.62
N ILE A 33 -0.13 3.35 -1.37
CA ILE A 33 0.90 4.29 -0.90
C ILE A 33 1.17 5.35 -1.97
N ALA A 34 1.32 4.94 -3.23
CA ALA A 34 1.52 5.86 -4.35
C ALA A 34 0.36 6.87 -4.47
N GLU A 35 -0.88 6.38 -4.38
CA GLU A 35 -2.10 7.22 -4.44
C GLU A 35 -2.22 8.17 -3.24
N LEU A 36 -1.97 7.69 -2.02
CA LEU A 36 -2.11 8.49 -0.80
C LEU A 36 -1.09 9.62 -0.72
N LEU A 37 0.15 9.35 -1.12
CA LEU A 37 1.26 10.31 -1.00
C LEU A 37 1.46 11.13 -2.28
N ASP A 38 0.68 10.87 -3.33
CA ASP A 38 0.84 11.46 -4.66
C ASP A 38 2.27 11.32 -5.20
N ILE A 39 2.81 10.11 -5.11
CA ILE A 39 4.17 9.78 -5.56
C ILE A 39 4.17 8.72 -6.65
N ASN A 40 5.16 8.81 -7.53
CA ASN A 40 5.45 7.74 -8.48
C ASN A 40 6.18 6.58 -7.76
N ILE A 41 5.64 5.37 -7.90
CA ILE A 41 6.36 4.14 -7.58
C ILE A 41 6.52 3.32 -8.86
N ARG A 42 7.76 3.20 -9.35
CA ARG A 42 8.08 2.55 -10.63
C ARG A 42 7.48 1.14 -10.80
N SER A 43 7.43 0.33 -9.74
CA SER A 43 6.84 -1.01 -9.81
C SER A 43 5.32 -0.99 -9.96
N VAL A 44 4.64 0.06 -9.48
CA VAL A 44 3.19 0.25 -9.69
C VAL A 44 2.93 0.61 -11.14
N ASP A 45 3.73 1.50 -11.72
CA ASP A 45 3.59 1.86 -13.14
C ASP A 45 3.90 0.69 -14.06
N LEU A 46 4.95 -0.08 -13.77
CA LEU A 46 5.25 -1.32 -14.51
C LEU A 46 4.12 -2.34 -14.42
N PHE A 47 3.42 -2.40 -13.28
CA PHE A 47 2.28 -3.29 -13.12
C PHE A 47 1.08 -2.79 -13.93
N LYS A 48 0.78 -1.49 -13.90
CA LYS A 48 -0.31 -0.88 -14.67
C LYS A 48 -0.15 -1.14 -16.17
N SER A 49 1.06 -0.96 -16.71
CA SER A 49 1.36 -1.16 -18.13
C SER A 49 1.22 -2.61 -18.64
N GLN A 50 0.90 -3.58 -17.78
CA GLN A 50 0.62 -4.97 -18.17
C GLN A 50 -0.87 -5.20 -18.44
N PHE A 51 -1.74 -4.26 -18.06
CA PHE A 51 -3.20 -4.33 -18.21
C PHE A 51 -3.76 -3.21 -19.09
N ASP A 52 -2.91 -2.26 -19.49
CA ASP A 52 -3.18 -1.26 -20.52
C ASP A 52 -2.96 -1.89 -21.91
#